data_AF-A0A1M7H3R0-F1
#
_entry.id   AF-A0A1M7H3R0-F1
#
_cell.length_a   1.000
_cell.length_b   1.000
_cell.length_c   1.000
_cell.angle_alpha   90.00
_cell.angle_beta   90.00
_cell.angle_gamma   90.00
#
_symmetry.space_group_name_H-M   'P 1'
#
loop_
_entity.id
_entity.type
_entity.pdbx_description
1 polymer ?
#
loop_
_entity_poly.entity_id
_entity_poly.type
_entity_poly.pdbx_seq_one_letter_code
_entity_poly.pdbx_strand_id
1 'polypeptide(L)'
;MSESVVKVKSFELAVRGVNFYKWLVLEKKEFTMSKQFLRSITSVGANVREAVNAQSKADFIHKLSISQKECDESMYWLEILNATNYISTVEFESIHQQCSEVLKIIRSIIITSKKNS
;
A
#
# COMPACT_ATOMS: atom_id res chain seq x y z
N MET A 1 -3.89 -14.52 -13.84
CA MET A 1 -5.03 -13.62 -13.54
C MET A 1 -4.76 -12.73 -12.31
N SER A 2 -4.35 -13.26 -11.17
CA SER A 2 -4.11 -12.49 -9.92
C SER A 2 -3.05 -11.40 -10.03
N GLU A 3 -1.96 -11.61 -10.78
CA GLU A 3 -0.88 -10.63 -10.97
C GLU A 3 -1.35 -9.34 -11.66
N SER A 4 -2.27 -9.47 -12.63
CA SER A 4 -2.87 -8.30 -13.29
C SER A 4 -3.76 -7.51 -12.33
N VAL A 5 -4.44 -8.20 -11.40
CA VAL A 5 -5.35 -7.57 -10.43
C VAL A 5 -4.56 -6.79 -9.37
N VAL A 6 -3.50 -7.38 -8.80
CA VAL A 6 -2.68 -6.68 -7.80
C VAL A 6 -1.99 -5.45 -8.38
N LYS A 7 -1.55 -5.51 -9.64
CA LYS A 7 -0.94 -4.36 -10.34
C LYS A 7 -1.92 -3.20 -10.51
N VAL A 8 -3.17 -3.48 -10.89
CA VAL A 8 -4.20 -2.45 -11.04
C VAL A 8 -4.59 -1.88 -9.69
N LYS A 9 -4.92 -2.72 -8.71
CA LYS A 9 -5.36 -2.27 -7.39
C LYS A 9 -4.29 -1.51 -6.61
N SER A 10 -3.03 -1.94 -6.69
CA SER A 10 -1.92 -1.19 -6.06
C SER A 10 -1.65 0.16 -6.72
N PHE A 11 -1.91 0.29 -8.03
CA PHE A 11 -1.84 1.57 -8.72
C PHE A 11 -2.98 2.50 -8.32
N GLU A 12 -4.22 2.00 -8.28
CA GLU A 12 -5.39 2.75 -7.79
C GLU A 12 -5.18 3.21 -6.34
N LEU A 13 -4.63 2.35 -5.49
CA LEU A 13 -4.28 2.67 -4.11
C LEU A 13 -3.25 3.80 -4.04
N ALA A 14 -2.21 3.76 -4.88
CA ALA A 14 -1.19 4.82 -4.94
C ALA A 14 -1.80 6.17 -5.37
N VAL A 15 -2.66 6.19 -6.40
CA VAL A 15 -3.36 7.40 -6.85
C VAL A 15 -4.23 7.97 -5.73
N ARG A 16 -4.96 7.11 -5.02
CA ARG A 16 -5.78 7.52 -3.89
C ARG A 16 -4.92 8.07 -2.75
N GLY A 17 -3.81 7.41 -2.42
CA GLY A 17 -2.86 7.87 -1.41
C GLY A 17 -2.27 9.25 -1.72
N VAL A 18 -1.95 9.52 -2.99
CA VAL A 18 -1.49 10.85 -3.44
C VAL A 18 -2.57 11.91 -3.23
N ASN A 19 -3.83 11.61 -3.56
CA ASN A 19 -4.92 12.56 -3.37
C ASN A 19 -5.21 12.82 -1.89
N PHE A 20 -5.15 11.78 -1.06
CA PHE A 20 -5.26 11.91 0.40
C PHE A 20 -4.12 12.76 0.98
N TYR A 21 -2.87 12.53 0.55
CA TYR A 21 -1.73 13.36 0.93
C TYR A 21 -1.96 14.85 0.61
N LYS A 22 -2.40 15.15 -0.62
CA LYS A 22 -2.68 16.54 -1.03
C LYS A 22 -3.72 17.19 -0.11
N TRP A 23 -4.81 16.49 0.16
CA TRP A 23 -5.86 16.98 1.07
C TRP A 23 -5.34 17.16 2.50
N LEU A 24 -4.59 16.21 3.04
CA LEU A 24 -4.04 16.26 4.40
C LEU A 24 -3.10 17.46 4.58
N VAL A 25 -2.25 17.73 3.59
CA VAL A 25 -1.36 18.89 3.58
C VAL A 25 -2.12 20.21 3.43
N LEU A 26 -3.12 20.26 2.54
CA LEU A 26 -3.86 21.50 2.25
C LEU A 26 -4.81 21.88 3.38
N GLU A 27 -5.60 20.93 3.87
CA GLU A 27 -6.68 21.18 4.85
C GLU A 27 -6.21 21.04 6.29
N LYS A 28 -5.40 20.02 6.60
CA LYS A 28 -4.98 19.73 7.98
C LYS A 28 -3.62 20.31 8.35
N LYS A 29 -2.88 20.84 7.37
CA LYS A 29 -1.52 21.39 7.55
C LYS A 29 -0.56 20.40 8.24
N GLU A 30 -0.71 19.12 7.93
CA GLU A 30 0.17 18.06 8.43
C GLU A 30 1.20 17.70 7.35
N PHE A 31 2.49 17.72 7.69
CA PHE A 31 3.58 17.63 6.70
C PHE A 31 4.55 16.46 6.95
N THR A 32 4.55 15.88 8.15
CA THR A 32 5.54 14.88 8.56
C THR A 32 5.00 13.48 8.34
N MET A 33 3.85 13.16 8.94
CA MET A 33 3.21 11.85 8.80
C MET A 33 2.66 11.66 7.40
N SER A 34 2.11 12.72 6.80
CA SER A 34 1.60 12.77 5.44
C SER A 34 2.68 12.38 4.43
N LYS A 35 3.91 12.87 4.63
CA LYS A 35 5.05 12.53 3.78
C LYS A 35 5.52 11.09 3.98
N GLN A 36 5.52 10.58 5.21
CA GLN A 36 5.83 9.17 5.47
C GLN A 36 4.80 8.24 4.83
N PHE A 37 3.52 8.52 5.05
CA PHE A 37 2.40 7.83 4.40
C PHE A 37 2.52 7.85 2.88
N LEU A 38 2.78 9.02 2.28
CA LEU A 38 2.90 9.16 0.83
C LEU A 38 4.01 8.26 0.26
N ARG A 39 5.15 8.20 0.95
CA ARG A 39 6.29 7.38 0.53
C ARG A 39 5.94 5.90 0.60
N SER A 40 5.40 5.42 1.71
CA SER A 40 5.06 4.00 1.87
C SER A 40 3.93 3.58 0.94
N ILE A 41 2.85 4.36 0.81
CA ILE A 41 1.68 3.99 0.02
C ILE A 41 2.00 3.90 -1.48
N THR A 42 2.87 4.77 -1.99
CA THR A 42 3.29 4.73 -3.40
C THR A 42 4.35 3.65 -3.65
N SER A 43 5.15 3.30 -2.64
CA SER A 43 6.13 2.21 -2.68
C SER A 43 5.47 0.82 -2.88
N VAL A 44 4.22 0.64 -2.42
CA VAL A 44 3.44 -0.60 -2.66
C VAL A 44 3.34 -0.90 -4.16
N GLY A 45 2.77 0.02 -4.94
CA GLY A 45 2.60 -0.18 -6.38
C GLY A 45 3.93 -0.25 -7.15
N ALA A 46 4.95 0.48 -6.69
CA ALA A 46 6.28 0.44 -7.28
C ALA A 46 6.91 -0.96 -7.14
N ASN A 47 6.91 -1.52 -5.93
CA ASN A 47 7.45 -2.86 -5.67
C ASN A 47 6.64 -3.97 -6.35
N VAL A 48 5.31 -3.81 -6.49
CA VAL A 48 4.49 -4.72 -7.30
C VAL A 48 4.92 -4.69 -8.77
N ARG A 49 5.20 -3.51 -9.34
CA ARG A 49 5.71 -3.40 -10.71
C ARG A 49 7.09 -4.00 -10.88
N GLU A 50 7.97 -3.84 -9.90
CA GLU A 50 9.27 -4.51 -9.90
C GLU A 50 9.13 -6.03 -9.84
N ALA A 51 8.24 -6.55 -8.98
CA ALA A 51 7.96 -7.99 -8.89
C ALA A 51 7.53 -8.56 -10.25
N VAL A 52 6.64 -7.88 -10.99
CA VAL A 52 6.19 -8.33 -12.33
C VAL A 52 7.36 -8.47 -13.32
N ASN A 53 8.44 -7.72 -13.15
CA ASN A 53 9.64 -7.79 -13.99
C ASN A 53 10.77 -8.61 -13.35
N ALA A 54 10.49 -9.37 -12.30
CA ALA A 54 11.50 -10.13 -11.57
C ALA A 54 12.15 -11.21 -12.45
N GLN A 55 13.46 -11.41 -12.26
CA GLN A 55 14.25 -12.35 -13.06
C GLN A 55 14.18 -13.78 -12.53
N SER A 56 13.67 -13.97 -11.32
CA SER A 56 13.50 -15.27 -10.69
C SER A 56 12.29 -15.27 -9.76
N LYS A 57 11.82 -16.46 -9.40
CA LYS A 57 10.73 -16.62 -8.45
C LYS A 57 11.07 -16.14 -7.04
N ALA A 58 12.34 -16.30 -6.61
CA ALA A 58 12.82 -15.79 -5.34
C ALA A 58 12.80 -14.25 -5.31
N ASP A 59 13.26 -13.62 -6.40
CA ASP A 59 13.20 -12.16 -6.59
C ASP A 59 11.75 -11.65 -6.60
N PHE A 60 10.86 -12.32 -7.33
CA PHE A 60 9.42 -12.02 -7.35
C PHE A 60 8.83 -12.00 -5.92
N ILE A 61 9.08 -13.05 -5.15
CA ILE A 61 8.60 -13.17 -3.75
C ILE A 61 9.22 -12.08 -2.88
N HIS A 62 10.51 -11.77 -3.07
CA HIS A 62 11.21 -10.75 -2.31
C HIS A 62 10.60 -9.35 -2.53
N LYS A 63 10.40 -8.96 -3.79
CA LYS A 63 9.78 -7.67 -4.16
C LYS A 63 8.34 -7.55 -3.65
N LEU A 64 7.53 -8.60 -3.78
CA LEU A 64 6.19 -8.60 -3.18
C LEU A 64 6.22 -8.53 -1.65
N SER A 65 7.22 -9.13 -1.00
CA SER A 65 7.39 -9.04 0.45
C SER A 65 7.75 -7.62 0.89
N ILE A 66 8.51 -6.86 0.09
CA ILE A 66 8.73 -5.42 0.32
C ILE A 66 7.41 -4.67 0.18
N SER A 67 6.68 -4.89 -0.90
CA SER A 67 5.35 -4.29 -1.09
C SER A 67 4.38 -4.58 0.06
N GLN A 68 4.46 -5.78 0.65
CA GLN A 68 3.66 -6.14 1.82
C GLN A 68 4.01 -5.28 3.03
N LYS A 69 5.31 -5.07 3.31
CA LYS A 69 5.79 -4.24 4.44
C LYS A 69 5.37 -2.79 4.26
N GLU A 70 5.51 -2.25 3.06
CA GLU A 70 5.14 -0.86 2.72
C GLU A 70 3.63 -0.63 2.90
N CYS A 71 2.81 -1.62 2.55
CA CYS A 71 1.36 -1.54 2.74
C CYS A 71 0.99 -1.54 4.23
N ASP A 72 1.68 -2.35 5.03
CA ASP A 72 1.51 -2.42 6.49
C ASP A 72 1.93 -1.09 7.15
N GLU A 73 3.08 -0.54 6.75
CA GLU A 73 3.54 0.78 7.19
C GLU A 73 2.55 1.90 6.81
N SER A 74 1.97 1.83 5.61
CA SER A 74 0.94 2.78 5.19
C SER A 74 -0.31 2.73 6.09
N MET A 75 -0.72 1.52 6.49
CA MET A 75 -1.85 1.34 7.41
C MET A 75 -1.53 1.90 8.80
N TYR A 76 -0.32 1.68 9.30
CA TYR A 76 0.13 2.24 10.57
C TYR A 76 0.07 3.78 10.60
N TRP A 77 0.48 4.46 9.52
CA TRP A 77 0.35 5.92 9.45
C TRP A 77 -1.11 6.38 9.44
N LEU A 78 -2.02 5.64 8.79
CA LEU A 78 -3.46 5.93 8.85
C LEU A 78 -4.02 5.75 10.27
N GLU A 79 -3.58 4.72 10.99
CA GLU A 79 -3.97 4.48 12.38
C GLU A 79 -3.54 5.63 13.29
N ILE A 80 -2.29 6.12 13.16
CA ILE A 80 -1.81 7.28 13.91
C ILE A 80 -2.64 8.52 13.57
N LEU A 81 -2.87 8.81 12.29
CA LEU A 81 -3.65 9.97 11.86
C LEU A 81 -5.08 9.95 12.42
N ASN A 82 -5.69 8.77 12.50
CA ASN A 82 -7.01 8.59 13.09
C ASN A 82 -6.97 8.75 14.62
N ALA A 83 -6.03 8.08 15.30
CA ALA A 83 -5.88 8.14 16.76
C ALA A 83 -5.54 9.56 17.27
N THR A 84 -4.92 10.39 16.43
CA THR A 84 -4.57 11.79 16.72
C THR A 84 -5.59 12.79 16.17
N ASN A 85 -6.74 12.33 15.68
CA ASN A 85 -7.86 13.14 15.17
C ASN A 85 -7.50 14.06 13.97
N TYR A 86 -6.45 13.75 13.22
CA TYR A 86 -6.18 14.44 11.95
C TYR A 86 -7.23 14.11 10.90
N ILE A 87 -7.74 12.87 10.92
CA ILE A 87 -8.76 12.36 10.02
C ILE A 87 -9.94 11.77 10.80
N SER A 88 -11.10 11.76 10.17
CA SER A 88 -12.30 11.10 10.67
C SER A 88 -12.23 9.59 10.47
N THR A 89 -13.03 8.84 11.26
CA THR A 89 -13.19 7.40 11.10
C THR A 89 -13.62 7.01 9.68
N VAL A 90 -14.48 7.82 9.05
CA VAL A 90 -14.95 7.58 7.68
C VAL A 90 -13.81 7.70 6.67
N GLU A 91 -12.96 8.73 6.79
CA GLU A 91 -11.77 8.91 5.93
C GLU A 91 -10.75 7.79 6.15
N PHE A 92 -10.52 7.42 7.40
CA PHE A 92 -9.67 6.30 7.79
C PHE A 92 -10.14 4.99 7.14
N GLU A 93 -11.38 4.58 7.40
CA GLU A 93 -11.94 3.31 6.92
C GLU A 93 -11.88 3.22 5.39
N SER A 94 -12.15 4.33 4.70
CA SER A 94 -12.22 4.34 3.25
C SER A 94 -10.89 4.04 2.56
N ILE A 95 -9.76 4.48 3.12
CA ILE A 95 -8.42 4.15 2.61
C ILE A 95 -7.92 2.83 3.20
N HIS A 96 -8.12 2.63 4.51
CA HIS A 96 -7.67 1.44 5.22
C HIS A 96 -8.27 0.15 4.64
N GLN A 97 -9.54 0.17 4.19
CA GLN A 97 -10.18 -0.97 3.54
C GLN A 97 -9.50 -1.33 2.21
N GLN A 98 -9.08 -0.34 1.42
CA GLN A 98 -8.35 -0.58 0.17
C GLN A 98 -6.94 -1.12 0.43
N CYS A 99 -6.22 -0.56 1.41
CA CYS A 99 -4.95 -1.13 1.87
C CYS A 99 -5.12 -2.60 2.27
N SER A 100 -6.13 -2.90 3.07
CA SER A 100 -6.43 -4.26 3.54
C SER A 100 -6.74 -5.23 2.39
N GLU A 101 -7.44 -4.77 1.36
CA GLU A 101 -7.71 -5.56 0.15
C GLU A 101 -6.41 -5.89 -0.59
N VAL A 102 -5.59 -4.88 -0.90
CA VAL A 102 -4.32 -5.04 -1.61
C VAL A 102 -3.37 -5.94 -0.81
N LEU A 103 -3.28 -5.75 0.51
CA LEU A 103 -2.45 -6.55 1.41
C LEU A 103 -2.85 -8.03 1.39
N LYS A 104 -4.15 -8.34 1.42
CA LYS A 104 -4.65 -9.73 1.32
C LYS A 104 -4.27 -10.37 0.00
N ILE A 105 -4.38 -9.64 -1.11
CA ILE A 105 -3.99 -10.12 -2.44
C ILE A 105 -2.48 -10.41 -2.48
N ILE A 106 -1.65 -9.46 -2.04
CA ILE A 106 -0.18 -9.64 -1.99
C ILE A 106 0.19 -10.87 -1.15
N ARG A 107 -0.35 -10.99 0.07
CA ARG A 107 -0.09 -12.14 0.96
C ARG A 107 -0.50 -13.47 0.31
N SER A 108 -1.66 -13.51 -0.34
CA SER A 108 -2.12 -14.71 -1.05
C SER A 108 -1.19 -15.12 -2.19
N ILE A 109 -0.71 -14.15 -2.98
CA ILE A 109 0.25 -14.39 -4.08
C ILE A 109 1.57 -14.93 -3.52
N ILE A 110 2.11 -14.34 -2.44
CA ILE A 110 3.36 -14.79 -1.80
C ILE A 110 3.22 -16.24 -1.30
N ILE A 111 2.13 -16.56 -0.60
CA ILE A 111 1.90 -17.90 -0.04
C ILE A 111 1.81 -18.95 -1.16
N THR A 112 1.02 -18.65 -2.20
CA THR A 112 0.85 -19.56 -3.35
C THR A 112 2.17 -19.74 -4.10
N SER A 113 2.93 -18.67 -4.29
CA SER A 113 4.23 -18.72 -4.95
C SER A 113 5.21 -19.60 -4.18
N LYS A 114 5.28 -19.46 -2.85
CA LYS A 114 6.15 -20.30 -2.00
C LYS A 114 5.80 -21.77 -2.06
N LYS A 115 4.50 -22.14 -2.05
CA LYS A 115 4.04 -23.54 -2.10
C LYS A 115 4.40 -24.26 -3.40
N ASN A 116 4.43 -23.53 -4.52
CA ASN A 116 4.73 -24.10 -5.83
C ASN A 116 6.25 -24.13 -6.12
N SER A 117 7.09 -24.01 -5.09
CA SER A 117 8.56 -23.94 -5.22
C SER A 117 9.22 -25.24 -4.79
#